data_AF-A0ABC8UUM3-F1
#
_entry.id   AF-A0ABC8UUM3-F1
#
_cell.length_a   1.000
_cell.length_b   1.000
_cell.length_c   1.000
_cell.angle_alpha   90.00
_cell.angle_beta   90.00
_cell.angle_gamma   90.00
#
_symmetry.space_group_name_H-M   'P 1'
#
loop_
_entity.id
_entity.type
_entity.pdbx_description
1 polymer ?
#
loop_
_entity_poly.entity_id
_entity_poly.type
_entity_poly.pdbx_seq_one_letter_code
_entity_poly.pdbx_strand_id
1 'polypeptide(L)'
;AVEEKEVAAKALSNLMVYAGNRRIFRKEERGIVSAVLLLDPLIQSWDKKYYVSILASLVHSKKCRKQMVASGACVYLQKLVDINVEGAKKLLDSLGRGKTIAVNEVRGGFISL
;
A
#
# COMPACT_ATOMS: atom_id res chain seq x y z
N ALA A 1 6.81 4.46 21.16
CA ALA A 1 5.64 4.64 20.26
C ALA A 1 6.02 4.79 18.78
N VAL A 2 6.76 5.85 18.37
CA VAL A 2 7.12 6.06 16.95
C VAL A 2 8.21 5.08 16.49
N GLU A 3 9.27 4.91 17.27
CA GLU A 3 10.36 3.96 16.98
C GLU A 3 9.86 2.50 16.92
N GLU A 4 8.95 2.09 17.82
CA GLU A 4 8.39 0.74 17.84
C GLU A 4 7.66 0.40 16.53
N LYS A 5 6.93 1.36 15.96
CA LYS A 5 6.21 1.18 14.69
C LYS A 5 7.17 1.08 13.51
N GLU A 6 8.27 1.83 13.54
CA GLU A 6 9.31 1.76 12.52
C GLU A 6 10.08 0.43 12.57
N VAL A 7 10.48 -0.01 13.77
CA VAL A 7 11.14 -1.30 13.96
C VAL A 7 10.23 -2.45 13.53
N ALA A 8 8.94 -2.38 13.86
CA ALA A 8 7.94 -3.35 13.42
C ALA A 8 7.80 -3.38 11.89
N ALA A 9 7.81 -2.23 11.23
CA ALA A 9 7.71 -2.17 9.77
C ALA A 9 8.97 -2.67 9.07
N LYS A 10 10.16 -2.36 9.62
CA LYS A 10 11.42 -2.94 9.16
C LYS A 10 11.39 -4.45 9.26
N ALA A 11 11.02 -5.00 10.42
CA ALA A 11 10.87 -6.44 10.64
C ALA A 11 9.85 -7.06 9.66
N LEU A 12 8.69 -6.43 9.50
CA LEU A 12 7.65 -6.90 8.59
C LEU A 12 8.11 -6.87 7.13
N SER A 13 8.86 -5.84 6.71
CA SER A 13 9.41 -5.75 5.35
C SER A 13 10.37 -6.90 5.04
N ASN A 14 11.20 -7.28 6.03
CA ASN A 14 12.09 -8.43 5.93
C ASN A 14 11.31 -9.74 5.87
N LEU A 15 10.24 -9.89 6.66
CA LEU A 15 9.37 -11.07 6.61
C LEU A 15 8.65 -11.23 5.27
N MET A 16 8.32 -10.12 4.59
CA MET A 16 7.64 -10.13 3.29
C MET A 16 8.52 -10.61 2.13
N VAL A 17 9.83 -10.80 2.33
CA VAL A 17 10.72 -11.45 1.35
C VAL A 17 10.28 -12.90 1.07
N TYR A 18 9.66 -13.57 2.04
CA TYR A 18 9.17 -14.94 1.89
C TYR A 18 7.74 -15.03 1.33
N ALA A 19 7.53 -15.89 0.33
CA ALA A 19 6.24 -16.01 -0.38
C ALA A 19 5.09 -16.50 0.51
N GLY A 20 5.38 -17.35 1.50
CA GLY A 20 4.39 -17.83 2.48
C GLY A 20 3.84 -16.69 3.34
N ASN A 21 4.71 -15.80 3.80
CA ASN A 21 4.32 -14.67 4.64
C ASN A 21 3.46 -13.67 3.86
N ARG A 22 3.78 -13.44 2.57
CA ARG A 22 2.92 -12.64 1.69
C ARG A 22 1.51 -13.22 1.56
N ARG A 23 1.36 -14.56 1.52
CA ARG A 23 0.04 -15.20 1.46
C ARG A 23 -0.77 -14.94 2.73
N ILE A 24 -0.14 -15.02 3.90
CA ILE A 24 -0.78 -14.77 5.20
C ILE A 24 -1.17 -13.30 5.31
N PHE A 25 -0.25 -12.38 5.01
CA PHE A 25 -0.51 -10.95 5.07
C PHE A 25 -1.63 -10.48 4.14
N ARG A 26 -1.80 -11.13 2.98
CA ARG A 26 -2.92 -10.83 2.06
C ARG A 26 -4.29 -11.27 2.58
N LYS A 27 -4.35 -12.22 3.52
CA LYS A 27 -5.60 -12.63 4.17
C LYS A 27 -6.04 -11.61 5.20
N GLU A 28 -5.10 -10.87 5.77
CA GLU A 28 -5.40 -9.80 6.71
C GLU A 28 -6.12 -8.65 5.99
N GLU A 29 -7.36 -8.41 6.39
CA GLU A 29 -8.29 -7.54 5.67
C GLU A 29 -7.80 -6.09 5.65
N ARG A 30 -7.18 -5.64 6.74
CA ARG A 30 -6.73 -4.25 6.92
C ARG A 30 -5.24 -4.06 6.67
N GLY A 31 -4.45 -5.11 6.52
CA GLY A 31 -2.98 -5.01 6.44
C GLY A 31 -2.48 -4.10 5.30
N ILE A 32 -3.12 -4.21 4.13
CA ILE A 32 -2.77 -3.39 2.96
C ILE A 32 -3.19 -1.93 3.14
N VAL A 33 -4.41 -1.69 3.64
CA VAL A 33 -4.94 -0.35 3.87
C VAL A 33 -4.07 0.38 4.90
N SER A 34 -3.76 -0.29 6.02
CA SER A 34 -2.86 0.23 7.04
C SER A 34 -1.48 0.56 6.44
N ALA A 35 -0.86 -0.34 5.68
CA ALA A 35 0.43 -0.06 5.05
C ALA A 35 0.39 1.14 4.07
N VAL A 36 -0.73 1.39 3.40
CA VAL A 36 -0.92 2.55 2.51
C VAL A 36 -1.06 3.85 3.29
N LEU A 37 -1.84 3.87 4.38
CA LEU A 37 -1.99 5.06 5.22
C LEU A 37 -0.65 5.50 5.82
N LEU A 38 0.24 4.54 6.07
CA LEU A 38 1.57 4.79 6.64
C LEU A 38 2.57 5.35 5.61
N LEU A 39 2.19 5.39 4.33
CA LEU A 39 2.92 6.15 3.31
C LEU A 39 2.66 7.65 3.37
N ASP A 40 1.68 8.10 4.18
CA ASP A 40 1.32 9.52 4.25
C ASP A 40 2.57 10.37 4.54
N PRO A 41 2.97 11.27 3.63
CA PRO A 41 4.15 12.11 3.80
C PRO A 41 4.05 13.03 5.03
N LEU A 42 2.85 13.30 5.54
CA LEU A 42 2.63 14.06 6.76
C LEU A 42 3.10 13.30 8.02
N ILE A 43 3.25 11.98 7.93
CA ILE A 43 3.89 11.17 8.98
C ILE A 43 5.40 11.36 8.84
N GLN A 44 5.93 12.32 9.60
CA GLN A 44 7.28 12.87 9.41
C GLN A 44 8.41 11.95 9.92
N SER A 45 8.09 10.85 10.60
CA SER A 45 9.06 10.14 11.44
C SER A 45 9.55 8.77 10.95
N TRP A 46 9.08 8.27 9.80
CA TRP A 46 9.31 6.86 9.43
C TRP A 46 10.15 6.72 8.15
N ASP A 47 11.05 5.75 8.12
CA ASP A 47 11.70 5.26 6.89
C ASP A 47 10.65 4.66 5.92
N LYS A 48 10.02 5.51 5.11
CA LYS A 48 8.89 5.15 4.22
C LYS A 48 9.25 4.06 3.21
N LYS A 49 10.55 3.86 2.95
CA LYS A 49 11.09 2.79 2.08
C LYS A 49 10.62 1.39 2.48
N TYR A 50 10.45 1.11 3.78
CA TYR A 50 10.02 -0.22 4.24
C TYR A 50 8.56 -0.50 3.86
N TYR A 51 7.68 0.49 3.99
CA TYR A 51 6.28 0.38 3.58
C TYR A 51 6.14 0.28 2.06
N VAL A 52 6.94 1.04 1.32
CA VAL A 52 7.05 0.92 -0.15
C VAL A 52 7.47 -0.50 -0.54
N SER A 53 8.47 -1.08 0.14
CA SER A 53 8.94 -2.45 -0.10
C SER A 53 7.85 -3.50 0.18
N ILE A 54 7.13 -3.37 1.32
CA ILE A 54 6.01 -4.24 1.67
C ILE A 54 4.95 -4.20 0.56
N LEU A 55 4.51 -3.01 0.15
CA LEU A 55 3.49 -2.84 -0.88
C LEU A 55 3.97 -3.33 -2.26
N ALA A 56 5.24 -3.10 -2.61
CA ALA A 56 5.84 -3.61 -3.84
C ALA A 56 5.82 -5.15 -3.88
N SER A 57 6.01 -5.82 -2.75
CA SER A 57 5.92 -7.29 -2.68
C SER A 57 4.50 -7.84 -2.92
N LEU A 58 3.48 -6.99 -2.72
CA LEU A 58 2.05 -7.34 -2.80
C LEU A 58 1.40 -6.89 -4.11
N VAL A 59 2.03 -5.97 -4.86
CA VAL A 59 1.49 -5.36 -6.08
C VAL A 59 1.16 -6.38 -7.19
N HIS A 60 1.74 -7.57 -7.14
CA HIS A 60 1.47 -8.64 -8.11
C HIS A 60 0.02 -9.18 -8.02
N SER A 61 -0.65 -9.04 -6.86
CA SER A 61 -2.04 -9.47 -6.66
C SER A 61 -3.05 -8.43 -7.16
N LYS A 62 -3.98 -8.83 -8.03
CA LYS A 62 -5.07 -7.97 -8.54
C LYS A 62 -5.91 -7.37 -7.41
N LYS A 63 -6.26 -8.16 -6.39
CA LYS A 63 -7.03 -7.71 -5.22
C LYS A 63 -6.28 -6.62 -4.45
N CYS A 64 -4.98 -6.86 -4.19
CA CYS A 64 -4.15 -5.94 -3.42
C CYS A 64 -3.95 -4.62 -4.15
N ARG A 65 -3.75 -4.63 -5.48
CA ARG A 65 -3.69 -3.39 -6.26
C ARG A 65 -4.97 -2.55 -6.15
N LYS A 66 -6.14 -3.17 -6.26
CA LYS A 66 -7.42 -2.46 -6.11
C LYS A 66 -7.53 -1.81 -4.74
N GLN A 67 -7.17 -2.54 -3.67
CA GLN A 67 -7.16 -2.00 -2.32
C GLN A 67 -6.17 -0.83 -2.17
N MET A 68 -4.96 -0.97 -2.71
CA MET A 68 -3.96 0.12 -2.66
C MET A 68 -4.46 1.39 -3.34
N VAL A 69 -5.05 1.26 -4.53
CA VAL A 69 -5.60 2.40 -5.28
C VAL A 69 -6.79 3.01 -4.53
N ALA A 70 -7.71 2.18 -4.03
CA ALA A 70 -8.88 2.64 -3.26
C ALA A 70 -8.50 3.38 -1.97
N SER A 71 -7.37 3.03 -1.35
CA SER A 71 -6.84 3.70 -0.16
C SER A 71 -5.97 4.93 -0.47
N GLY A 72 -5.86 5.35 -1.73
CA GLY A 72 -5.14 6.57 -2.10
C GLY A 72 -3.63 6.42 -2.26
N ALA A 73 -3.10 5.19 -2.39
CA ALA A 73 -1.65 4.95 -2.48
C ALA A 73 -0.96 5.77 -3.59
N CYS A 74 -1.64 6.00 -4.71
CA CYS A 74 -1.09 6.78 -5.83
C CYS A 74 -0.72 8.22 -5.43
N VAL A 75 -1.55 8.87 -4.61
CA VAL A 75 -1.34 10.26 -4.18
C VAL A 75 -0.16 10.33 -3.21
N TYR A 76 -0.08 9.39 -2.27
CA TYR A 76 1.08 9.31 -1.37
C TYR A 76 2.35 9.00 -2.14
N LEU A 77 2.33 8.03 -3.06
CA LEU A 77 3.50 7.64 -3.83
C LEU A 77 4.01 8.76 -4.75
N GLN A 78 3.15 9.60 -5.32
CA GLN A 78 3.59 10.79 -6.07
C GLN A 78 4.42 11.72 -5.19
N LYS A 79 3.90 12.08 -4.00
CA LYS A 79 4.64 12.89 -3.03
C LYS A 79 5.93 12.23 -2.55
N LEU A 80 5.94 10.91 -2.42
CA LEU A 80 7.15 10.14 -2.07
C LEU A 80 8.19 10.11 -3.18
N VAL A 81 7.78 10.19 -4.45
CA VAL A 81 8.69 10.36 -5.58
C VAL A 81 9.32 11.76 -5.55
N ASP A 82 8.56 12.79 -5.20
CA ASP A 82 9.08 14.17 -5.10
C ASP A 82 10.18 14.30 -4.04
N ILE A 83 10.06 13.59 -2.92
CA ILE A 83 11.09 13.52 -1.87
C ILE A 83 12.10 12.37 -2.07
N ASN A 84 12.09 11.74 -3.25
CA ASN A 84 13.03 10.70 -3.69
C ASN A 84 13.13 9.45 -2.78
N VAL A 85 11.99 8.95 -2.26
CA VAL A 85 11.96 7.68 -1.51
C VAL A 85 12.24 6.51 -2.44
N GLU A 86 13.16 5.63 -2.01
CA GLU A 86 13.54 4.44 -2.74
C GLU A 86 12.32 3.54 -3.07
N GLY A 87 12.26 3.09 -4.33
CA GLY A 87 11.20 2.18 -4.80
C GLY A 87 9.84 2.84 -5.05
N ALA A 88 9.61 4.09 -4.63
CA ALA A 88 8.32 4.76 -4.74
C ALA A 88 7.88 4.90 -6.21
N LYS A 89 8.79 5.32 -7.09
CA LYS A 89 8.54 5.44 -8.54
C LYS A 89 8.15 4.10 -9.17
N LYS A 90 8.92 3.04 -8.86
CA LYS A 90 8.67 1.69 -9.39
C LYS A 90 7.31 1.14 -8.95
N LEU A 91 6.92 1.41 -7.70
CA LEU A 91 5.63 1.01 -7.17
C LEU A 91 4.49 1.80 -7.83
N LEU A 92 4.64 3.12 -7.97
CA LEU A 92 3.69 4.00 -8.66
C LEU A 92 3.45 3.53 -10.10
N ASP A 93 4.51 3.26 -10.86
CA ASP A 93 4.42 2.74 -12.22
C ASP A 93 3.71 1.38 -12.26
N SER A 94 3.94 0.52 -11.26
CA SER A 94 3.32 -0.81 -11.18
C SER A 94 1.82 -0.74 -10.88
N LEU A 95 1.37 0.30 -10.17
CA LEU A 95 -0.05 0.59 -9.97
C LEU A 95 -0.67 1.26 -11.21
N GLY A 96 0.05 2.17 -11.87
CA GLY A 96 -0.38 2.87 -13.09
C GLY A 96 -0.52 1.97 -14.32
N ARG A 97 0.30 0.91 -14.44
CA ARG A 97 0.19 -0.12 -15.47
C ARG A 97 -1.11 -0.94 -15.42
N GLY A 98 -1.89 -0.80 -14.34
CA GLY A 98 -3.16 -1.49 -14.14
C GLY A 98 -4.38 -0.64 -14.47
N LYS A 99 -4.32 0.22 -15.50
CA LYS A 99 -5.43 1.07 -16.00
C LYS A 99 -6.66 0.23 -16.40
N THR A 100 -7.38 -0.29 -15.41
CA THR A 100 -8.79 -0.62 -15.51
C THR A 100 -9.50 0.54 -14.87
N ILE A 101 -9.95 1.45 -15.73
CA ILE A 101 -10.86 2.50 -15.39
C ILE A 101 -12.13 1.80 -14.87
N ALA A 102 -12.30 1.70 -13.56
CA ALA A 102 -13.60 1.41 -12.97
C ALA A 102 -14.38 2.73 -12.99
N VAL A 103 -14.83 3.13 -14.18
CA VAL A 103 -16.07 3.91 -14.29
C VAL A 103 -17.18 2.90 -14.04
N ASN A 104 -18.15 3.24 -13.19
CA ASN A 104 -19.20 2.39 -12.61
C ASN A 104 -18.67 1.43 -11.53
N GLU A 105 -19.11 1.52 -10.29
CA GLU A 105 -20.52 1.39 -9.94
C GLU A 105 -20.88 2.24 -8.71
N VAL A 106 -21.59 3.35 -8.97
CA VAL A 106 -22.54 3.90 -8.01
C VAL A 106 -23.70 2.92 -7.94
N ARG A 107 -23.70 2.02 -6.96
CA ARG A 107 -24.95 1.54 -6.36
C ARG A 107 -24.75 1.50 -4.86
N GLY A 108 -25.04 2.65 -4.24
CA GLY A 108 -25.49 2.67 -2.86
C GLY A 108 -26.73 1.79 -2.75
N GLY A 109 -26.56 0.61 -2.17
CA GLY A 109 -27.65 -0.19 -1.64
C GLY A 109 -27.98 0.35 -0.25
N PHE A 110 -28.69 1.47 -0.21
CA PHE A 110 -29.36 1.96 0.98
C PHE A 110 -30.87 1.83 0.75
N ILE A 111 -31.52 1.25 1.75
CA ILE A 111 -32.94 1.32 2.18
C ILE A 111 -34.07 0.75 1.30
N SER A 112 -34.66 -0.31 1.87
CA SER A 112 -36.09 -0.49 2.21
C SER A 112 -37.18 -0.15 1.18
N LEU A 113 -37.91 -1.20 0.78
CA LEU A 113 -39.37 -1.27 0.88
C LEU A 113 -39.82 -2.73 1.00
#